data_AF-A0A822GZ70-F1
#
_entry.id   AF-A0A822GZ70-F1
#
_cell.length_a   1.000
_cell.length_b   1.000
_cell.length_c   1.000
_cell.angle_alpha   90.00
_cell.angle_beta   90.00
_cell.angle_gamma   90.00
#
_symmetry.space_group_name_H-M   'P 1'
#
loop_
_entity.id
_entity.type
_entity.pdbx_description
1 polymer ?
#
loop_
_entity_poly.entity_id
_entity_poly.type
_entity_poly.pdbx_seq_one_letter_code
_entity_poly.pdbx_strand_id
1 'polypeptide(L)' 'RLNGGISIGSVIGILLDLTNGTLSFYINDQSHGPIAFSNLTLGDVYYPAVSLNKNVQLTLVSGLDLP' A
#
# COMPACT_ATOMS: atom_id res chain seq x y z
N ARG A 1 -2.07 14.00 14.32
CA ARG A 1 -2.59 13.95 12.93
C ARG A 1 -1.65 14.77 12.07
N LEU A 2 -1.07 14.19 11.03
CA LEU A 2 -0.28 14.94 10.04
C LEU A 2 -1.26 15.59 9.06
N ASN A 3 -1.08 16.88 8.76
CA ASN A 3 -1.86 17.56 7.73
C ASN A 3 -1.54 16.93 6.37
N GLY A 4 -2.56 16.56 5.59
CA GLY A 4 -2.41 15.89 4.29
C GLY A 4 -2.27 14.36 4.35
N GLY A 5 -2.55 13.73 5.50
CA GLY A 5 -2.53 12.27 5.65
C GLY A 5 -3.82 11.56 5.23
N ILE A 6 -3.93 10.29 5.60
CA ILE A 6 -5.08 9.41 5.33
C ILE A 6 -6.33 9.90 6.10
N SER A 7 -7.48 9.92 5.42
CA SER A 7 -8.78 10.31 5.98
C SER A 7 -9.86 9.28 5.66
N ILE A 8 -11.06 9.43 6.24
CA ILE A 8 -12.21 8.58 5.91
C ILE A 8 -12.51 8.75 4.41
N GLY A 9 -12.59 7.63 3.69
CA GLY A 9 -12.80 7.62 2.25
C GLY A 9 -11.51 7.61 1.42
N SER A 10 -10.33 7.78 2.02
CA SER A 10 -9.07 7.59 1.32
C SER A 10 -8.85 6.13 0.91
N VAL A 11 -8.35 5.92 -0.30
CA VAL A 11 -7.86 4.62 -0.79
C VAL A 11 -6.34 4.60 -0.69
N ILE A 12 -5.79 3.56 -0.06
CA ILE A 12 -4.35 3.32 -0.03
C ILE A 12 -4.04 2.22 -1.04
N GLY A 13 -3.37 2.59 -2.13
CA GLY A 13 -2.85 1.65 -3.11
C GLY A 13 -1.50 1.09 -2.65
N ILE A 14 -1.29 -0.21 -2.85
CA ILE A 14 -0.02 -0.89 -2.60
C ILE A 14 0.37 -1.60 -3.88
N LEU A 15 1.48 -1.18 -4.49
CA LEU A 15 2.06 -1.87 -5.63
C LEU A 15 3.25 -2.70 -5.13
N LEU A 16 3.09 -4.02 -5.12
CA LEU A 16 4.17 -4.97 -4.92
C LEU A 16 4.67 -5.45 -6.29
N ASP A 17 5.81 -4.91 -6.71
CA ASP A 17 6.46 -5.29 -7.96
C ASP A 17 7.54 -6.34 -7.67
N LEU A 18 7.18 -7.61 -7.85
CA LEU A 18 8.09 -8.73 -7.64
C LEU A 18 9.16 -8.83 -8.74
N THR A 19 8.94 -8.24 -9.91
CA THR A 19 9.93 -8.24 -11.00
C THR A 19 11.12 -7.37 -10.62
N ASN A 20 10.85 -6.18 -10.10
CA ASN A 20 11.88 -5.23 -9.68
C ASN A 20 12.24 -5.36 -8.19
N GLY A 21 11.52 -6.18 -7.42
CA GLY A 21 11.74 -6.37 -5.99
C GLY A 21 11.46 -5.10 -5.18
N THR A 22 10.38 -4.38 -5.51
CA THR A 22 10.03 -3.09 -4.90
C THR A 22 8.60 -3.04 -4.36
N LEU A 23 8.37 -2.13 -3.42
CA LEU A 23 7.04 -1.79 -2.93
C LEU A 23 6.86 -0.26 -2.89
N SER A 24 5.76 0.23 -3.45
CA SER A 24 5.37 1.64 -3.43
C SER A 24 3.93 1.83 -2.92
N PHE A 25 3.66 3.03 -2.40
CA PHE A 25 2.35 3.41 -1.86
C PHE A 25 1.70 4.53 -2.68
N TYR A 26 0.39 4.49 -2.75
CA TYR A 26 -0.45 5.47 -3.42
C TYR A 26 -1.56 5.92 -2.48
N ILE A 27 -1.98 7.17 -2.59
CA ILE A 27 -3.18 7.69 -1.93
C ILE A 27 -4.10 8.23 -3.01
N ASN A 28 -5.29 7.64 -3.14
CA ASN A 28 -6.26 7.97 -4.19
C ASN A 28 -5.60 8.01 -5.57
N ASP A 29 -4.91 6.92 -5.92
CA ASP A 29 -4.19 6.72 -7.20
C ASP A 29 -3.02 7.68 -7.46
N GLN A 30 -2.71 8.60 -6.54
CA GLN A 30 -1.54 9.46 -6.61
C GLN A 30 -0.37 8.84 -5.87
N SER A 31 0.80 8.80 -6.50
CA SER A 31 2.04 8.31 -5.88
C SER A 31 2.31 9.06 -4.58
N HIS A 32 2.56 8.31 -3.51
CA HIS A 32 2.82 8.85 -2.19
C HIS A 32 4.28 8.64 -1.79
N GLY A 33 5.14 9.53 -2.30
CA GLY A 33 6.56 9.54 -1.99
C GLY A 33 7.40 8.63 -2.92
N PRO A 34 8.65 8.35 -2.54
CA PRO A 34 9.53 7.46 -3.29
C PRO A 34 9.14 5.98 -3.09
N ILE A 35 9.87 5.08 -3.76
CA ILE A 35 9.82 3.63 -3.46
C ILE A 35 10.06 3.43 -1.97
N ALA A 36 9.14 2.74 -1.31
CA ALA A 36 9.17 2.56 0.14
C ALA A 36 10.11 1.43 0.55
N PHE A 37 10.16 0.35 -0.23
CA PHE A 37 11.06 -0.78 -0.03
C PHE A 37 11.67 -1.23 -1.35
N SER A 38 12.93 -1.65 -1.27
CA SER A 38 13.70 -2.23 -2.39
C SER A 38 14.42 -3.49 -1.91
N ASN A 39 14.94 -4.27 -2.87
CA ASN A 39 15.63 -5.54 -2.61
C ASN A 39 14.74 -6.59 -1.93
N LEU A 40 13.43 -6.60 -2.27
CA LEU A 40 12.55 -7.69 -1.88
C LEU A 40 12.99 -8.97 -2.61
N THR A 41 13.22 -10.03 -1.85
CA THR A 41 13.77 -11.30 -2.34
C THR A 41 12.77 -12.03 -3.25
N LEU A 42 13.18 -12.27 -4.49
CA LEU A 42 12.46 -13.14 -5.42
C LEU A 42 12.36 -14.57 -4.84
N GLY A 43 11.15 -15.12 -4.82
CA GLY A 43 10.88 -16.48 -4.34
C GLY A 43 10.36 -16.57 -2.90
N ASP A 44 10.37 -15.48 -2.15
CA ASP A 44 9.73 -15.41 -0.84
C ASP A 44 8.20 -15.23 -0.95
N VAL A 45 7.50 -15.60 0.12
CA VAL A 45 6.04 -15.42 0.24
C VAL A 45 5.76 -14.16 1.04
N TYR A 46 5.03 -13.23 0.43
CA TYR A 46 4.58 -11.99 1.07
C TYR A 46 3.10 -12.08 1.44
N TYR A 47 2.76 -11.60 2.63
CA TYR A 47 1.39 -11.56 3.13
C TYR A 47 0.93 -10.11 3.28
N PRO A 48 -0.25 -9.73 2.75
CA PRO A 48 -0.83 -8.44 3.05
C PRO A 48 -1.19 -8.38 4.54
N ALA A 49 -0.77 -7.30 5.20
CA ALA A 49 -1.04 -7.10 6.63
C ALA A 49 -1.54 -5.67 6.88
N VAL A 50 -2.51 -5.55 7.78
CA VAL A 50 -3.02 -4.26 8.24
C VAL A 50 -3.17 -4.29 9.75
N SER A 51 -2.75 -3.21 10.41
CA SER A 51 -2.94 -3.00 11.85
C SER A 51 -3.98 -1.92 12.07
N LEU A 52 -4.94 -2.15 12.96
CA LEU A 52 -6.10 -1.29 13.16
C LEU A 52 -6.25 -0.89 14.61
N ASN A 53 -6.68 0.36 14.81
CA ASN A 53 -7.17 0.83 16.10
C ASN A 53 -8.64 0.43 16.27
N LYS A 54 -9.12 0.44 17.52
CA LYS A 54 -10.54 0.21 17.84
C LYS A 54 -11.43 1.20 17.06
N ASN A 55 -12.56 0.70 16.56
CA ASN A 55 -13.56 1.45 15.78
C ASN A 55 -13.08 1.97 14.40
N VAL A 56 -12.04 1.36 13.82
CA VAL A 56 -11.66 1.59 12.41
C VAL A 56 -12.26 0.47 11.55
N GLN A 57 -12.82 0.83 10.41
CA GLN A 57 -13.29 -0.10 9.38
C GLN A 57 -12.55 0.17 8.07
N LEU A 58 -12.26 -0.89 7.32
CA LEU A 58 -11.75 -0.81 5.96
C LEU A 58 -12.33 -1.93 5.11
N THR A 59 -12.20 -1.76 3.80
CA THR A 59 -12.43 -2.80 2.81
C THR A 59 -11.08 -3.15 2.17
N LEU A 60 -10.75 -4.44 2.11
CA LEU A 60 -9.59 -4.91 1.37
C LEU A 60 -10.04 -5.31 -0.03
N VAL A 61 -9.42 -4.73 -1.05
CA VAL A 61 -9.64 -5.09 -2.46
C VAL A 61 -8.31 -5.54 -3.03
N SER A 62 -8.28 -6.77 -3.55
CA SER A 62 -7.11 -7.36 -4.22
C SER A 62 -7.29 -7.33 -5.73
N GLY A 63 -6.17 -7.34 -6.48
CA GLY A 63 -6.20 -7.41 -7.93
C GLY A 63 -6.70 -6.12 -8.59
N LEU A 64 -6.35 -4.97 -8.00
CA LEU A 64 -6.57 -3.67 -8.62
C LEU A 64 -5.72 -3.54 -9.89
N ASP A 65 -6.20 -2.77 -10.85
CA ASP A 65 -5.39 -2.34 -11.98
C ASP A 65 -4.18 -1.54 -11.48
N LEU A 66 -3.08 -1.62 -12.23
CA LEU A 66 -1.88 -0.87 -11.90
C LEU A 66 -2.19 0.64 -11.96
N PRO A 67 -1.69 1.45 -10.99
CA PRO A 67 -1.85 2.90 -11.00
C PRO A 67 -1.14 3.59 -12.16
#